data_AF-A0A916D1T2-F1
#
_entry.id   AF-A0A916D1T2-F1
#
_cell.length_a   1.000
_cell.length_b   1.000
_cell.length_c   1.000
_cell.angle_alpha   90.00
_cell.angle_beta   90.00
_cell.angle_gamma   90.00
#
_symmetry.space_group_name_H-M   'P 1'
#
loop_
_entity.id
_entity.type
_entity.pdbx_description
1 polymer ?
#
loop_
_entity_poly.entity_id
_entity_poly.type
_entity_poly.pdbx_seq_one_letter_code
_entity_poly.pdbx_strand_id
1 'polypeptide(L)'
;MNHVVPPSRSNRIAHRAHRALVHAWASPATLVGLLAAIGALATGATVRVVDGVVEVAGGRVERFVLRLPRGARFAAITFGHVVLGIDHATLAELRAHERVHVRQYERWGALFFPIYAASSLRAFATGRDPYRDNGFEREAFARCEARDAPRSPG
;
A
#
# COMPACT_ATOMS: atom_id res chain seq x y z
N MET A 1 -34.69 -29.41 6.63
CA MET A 1 -33.27 -29.82 6.53
C MET A 1 -32.65 -29.12 5.32
N ASN A 2 -31.88 -28.05 5.54
CA ASN A 2 -31.26 -27.28 4.47
C ASN A 2 -29.96 -27.99 4.06
N HIS A 3 -29.93 -28.54 2.84
CA HIS A 3 -28.72 -29.11 2.25
C HIS A 3 -27.77 -27.98 1.84
N VAL A 4 -26.73 -27.76 2.65
CA VAL A 4 -25.56 -26.97 2.25
C VAL A 4 -24.82 -27.77 1.18
N VAL A 5 -24.99 -27.38 -0.09
CA VAL A 5 -24.22 -27.94 -1.20
C VAL A 5 -22.77 -27.46 -1.04
N PRO A 6 -21.77 -28.35 -0.81
CA PRO A 6 -20.39 -27.93 -0.73
C PRO A 6 -19.94 -27.37 -2.08
N PRO A 7 -19.18 -26.26 -2.11
CA PRO A 7 -18.75 -25.67 -3.38
C PRO A 7 -17.94 -26.69 -4.20
N SER A 8 -18.19 -26.71 -5.51
CA SER A 8 -17.57 -27.62 -6.46
C SER A 8 -16.03 -27.52 -6.45
N ARG A 9 -15.32 -28.63 -6.64
CA ARG A 9 -13.83 -28.67 -6.66
C ARG A 9 -13.24 -27.70 -7.69
N SER A 10 -13.95 -27.44 -8.79
CA SER A 10 -13.57 -26.48 -9.84
C SER A 10 -13.49 -25.04 -9.31
N ASN A 11 -14.44 -24.65 -8.44
CA ASN A 11 -14.50 -23.29 -7.90
C ASN A 11 -13.31 -22.98 -6.97
N ARG A 12 -12.82 -23.99 -6.23
CA ARG A 12 -11.63 -23.85 -5.35
C ARG A 12 -10.31 -23.71 -6.12
N ILE A 13 -10.18 -24.32 -7.30
CA ILE A 13 -8.97 -24.25 -8.13
C ILE A 13 -8.90 -22.89 -8.84
N ALA A 14 -10.03 -22.43 -9.40
CA ALA A 14 -10.14 -21.11 -10.02
C ALA A 14 -9.81 -19.97 -9.04
N HIS A 15 -10.34 -20.03 -7.80
CA HIS A 15 -10.01 -19.06 -6.76
C HIS A 15 -8.53 -19.09 -6.33
N ARG A 16 -7.89 -20.28 -6.30
CA ARG A 16 -6.46 -20.40 -5.98
C ARG A 16 -5.56 -19.86 -7.10
N ALA A 17 -5.89 -20.15 -8.36
CA ALA A 17 -5.15 -19.64 -9.51
C ALA A 17 -5.27 -18.11 -9.65
N HIS A 18 -6.46 -17.56 -9.45
CA HIS A 18 -6.68 -16.11 -9.44
C HIS A 18 -5.86 -15.41 -8.33
N ARG A 19 -5.84 -15.96 -7.12
CA ARG A 19 -4.99 -15.42 -6.03
C ARG A 19 -3.50 -15.54 -6.36
N ALA A 20 -3.05 -16.66 -6.94
CA ALA A 20 -1.65 -16.83 -7.33
C ALA A 20 -1.24 -15.83 -8.42
N LEU A 21 -2.12 -15.54 -9.38
CA LEU A 21 -1.90 -14.53 -10.41
C LEU A 21 -1.84 -13.12 -9.81
N VAL A 22 -2.75 -12.77 -8.89
CA VAL A 22 -2.71 -11.50 -8.16
C VAL A 22 -1.43 -11.34 -7.34
N HIS A 23 -0.98 -12.40 -6.65
CA HIS A 23 0.29 -12.37 -5.91
C HIS A 23 1.51 -12.31 -6.83
N ALA A 24 1.53 -13.05 -7.94
CA ALA A 24 2.59 -12.98 -8.94
C ALA A 24 2.63 -11.62 -9.66
N TRP A 25 1.47 -10.96 -9.76
CA TRP A 25 1.31 -9.64 -10.36
C TRP A 25 1.78 -8.51 -9.44
N ALA A 26 1.56 -8.65 -8.14
CA ALA A 26 2.07 -7.73 -7.11
C ALA A 26 3.50 -8.03 -6.67
N SER A 27 4.02 -9.25 -6.92
CA SER A 27 5.33 -9.70 -6.42
C SER A 27 6.52 -8.82 -6.83
N PRO A 28 6.58 -8.19 -8.02
CA PRO A 28 7.70 -7.33 -8.36
C PRO A 28 7.79 -6.10 -7.45
N ALA A 29 6.64 -5.48 -7.15
CA ALA A 29 6.57 -4.35 -6.24
C ALA A 29 6.92 -4.79 -4.81
N THR A 30 6.36 -5.92 -4.35
CA THR A 30 6.70 -6.47 -3.03
C THR A 30 8.19 -6.80 -2.91
N LEU A 31 8.83 -7.32 -3.96
CA LEU A 31 10.27 -7.60 -3.97
C LEU A 31 11.10 -6.33 -3.81
N VAL A 32 10.75 -5.25 -4.52
CA VAL A 32 11.38 -3.94 -4.35
C VAL A 32 11.23 -3.45 -2.91
N GLY A 33 10.03 -3.57 -2.35
CA GLY A 33 9.76 -3.25 -0.95
C GLY A 33 10.62 -4.08 0.01
N LEU A 34 10.78 -5.38 -0.22
CA LEU A 34 11.60 -6.27 0.60
C LEU A 34 13.09 -5.91 0.54
N LEU A 35 13.62 -5.59 -0.64
CA LEU A 35 15.02 -5.14 -0.79
C LEU A 35 15.26 -3.84 -0.02
N ALA A 36 14.34 -2.88 -0.13
CA ALA A 36 14.40 -1.64 0.63
C ALA A 36 14.25 -1.89 2.14
N ALA A 37 13.38 -2.82 2.56
CA ALA A 37 13.24 -3.24 3.94
C ALA A 37 14.53 -3.86 4.50
N ILE A 38 15.22 -4.71 3.75
CA ILE A 38 16.53 -5.27 4.15
C ILE A 38 17.54 -4.14 4.40
N GLY A 39 17.61 -3.16 3.50
CA GLY A 39 18.45 -1.98 3.69
C GLY A 39 18.07 -1.18 4.94
N ALA A 40 16.77 -0.95 5.16
CA ALA A 40 16.28 -0.25 6.35
C ALA A 40 16.64 -1.01 7.64
N LEU A 41 16.42 -2.33 7.69
CA LEU A 41 16.76 -3.19 8.82
C LEU A 41 18.27 -3.18 9.11
N ALA A 42 19.11 -3.22 8.08
CA ALA A 42 20.56 -3.11 8.21
C ALA A 42 21.01 -1.76 8.82
N THR A 43 20.13 -0.74 8.77
CA THR A 43 20.36 0.58 9.39
C THR A 43 19.62 0.80 10.71
N GLY A 44 19.13 -0.28 11.33
CA GLY A 44 18.50 -0.25 12.66
C GLY A 44 16.98 -0.04 12.65
N ALA A 45 16.31 -0.20 11.50
CA ALA A 45 14.85 -0.27 11.47
C ALA A 45 14.36 -1.57 12.11
N THR A 46 13.07 -1.61 12.44
CA THR A 46 12.41 -2.80 13.00
C THR A 46 11.20 -3.16 12.16
N VAL A 47 10.88 -4.46 12.13
CA VAL A 47 9.77 -5.02 11.35
C VAL A 47 8.59 -5.36 12.26
N ARG A 48 7.38 -5.12 11.77
CA ARG A 48 6.11 -5.62 12.31
C ARG A 48 5.29 -6.20 11.17
N VAL A 49 4.58 -7.28 11.44
CA VAL A 49 3.60 -7.82 10.49
C VAL A 49 2.23 -7.54 11.04
N VAL A 50 1.43 -6.78 10.31
CA VAL A 50 0.07 -6.39 10.71
C VAL A 50 -0.86 -6.77 9.58
N ASP A 51 -1.88 -7.59 9.84
CA ASP A 51 -2.87 -8.05 8.87
C ASP A 51 -2.26 -8.51 7.53
N GLY A 52 -1.16 -9.28 7.59
CA GLY A 52 -0.50 -9.85 6.42
C GLY A 52 0.38 -8.88 5.60
N VAL A 53 0.65 -7.67 6.09
CA VAL A 53 1.56 -6.70 5.46
C VAL A 53 2.77 -6.45 6.36
N VAL A 54 3.93 -6.35 5.73
CA VAL A 54 5.21 -6.13 6.40
C VAL A 54 5.44 -4.63 6.57
N GLU A 55 5.31 -4.12 7.79
CA GLU A 55 5.57 -2.73 8.17
C GLU A 55 7.01 -2.62 8.72
N VAL A 56 7.88 -1.86 8.05
CA VAL A 56 9.27 -1.64 8.48
C VAL A 56 9.52 -0.16 8.72
N ALA A 57 9.97 0.17 9.93
CA ALA A 57 10.09 1.55 10.37
C ALA A 57 11.22 1.77 11.39
N GLY A 58 11.66 3.03 11.51
CA GLY A 58 12.68 3.47 12.45
C GLY A 58 14.11 3.40 11.91
N GLY A 59 15.08 3.30 12.81
CA GLY A 59 16.50 3.32 12.46
C GLY A 59 16.91 4.62 11.80
N ARG A 60 17.58 4.54 10.63
CA ARG A 60 18.02 5.72 9.87
C ARG A 60 17.06 6.12 8.74
N VAL A 61 15.86 5.52 8.68
CA VAL A 61 14.89 5.77 7.60
C VAL A 61 14.50 7.26 7.55
N GLU A 62 14.12 7.86 8.67
CA GLU A 62 13.81 9.30 8.74
C GLU A 62 14.96 10.18 8.23
N ARG A 63 16.20 9.88 8.65
CA ARG A 63 17.39 10.62 8.20
C ARG A 63 17.60 10.49 6.68
N PHE A 64 17.32 9.33 6.11
CA PHE A 64 17.39 9.13 4.66
C PHE A 64 16.30 9.94 3.95
N VAL A 65 15.06 9.88 4.44
CA VAL A 65 13.93 10.66 3.91
C VAL A 65 14.24 12.16 3.93
N LEU A 66 14.80 12.68 5.03
CA LEU A 66 15.13 14.11 5.15
C LEU A 66 16.19 14.58 4.14
N ARG A 67 17.03 13.66 3.64
CA ARG A 67 18.02 13.94 2.58
C ARG A 67 17.41 13.98 1.18
N LEU A 68 16.20 13.46 0.99
CA LEU A 68 15.51 13.53 -0.29
C LEU A 68 15.05 14.98 -0.58
N PRO A 69 14.94 15.34 -1.88
CA PRO A 69 14.32 16.60 -2.30
C PRO A 69 12.93 16.76 -1.66
N ARG A 70 12.53 18.01 -1.36
CA ARG A 70 11.28 18.29 -0.62
C ARG A 70 10.04 17.57 -1.20
N GLY A 71 9.92 17.49 -2.52
CA GLY A 71 8.80 16.82 -3.20
C GLY A 71 8.84 15.29 -3.21
N ALA A 72 9.93 14.67 -2.73
CA ALA A 72 10.10 13.22 -2.66
C ALA A 72 10.17 12.69 -1.21
N ARG A 73 9.97 13.56 -0.22
CA ARG A 73 9.91 13.17 1.19
C ARG A 73 8.57 12.49 1.47
N PHE A 74 8.60 11.43 2.28
CA PHE A 74 7.41 10.67 2.63
C PHE A 74 7.45 10.27 4.11
N ALA A 75 6.29 10.20 4.73
CA ALA A 75 6.13 9.69 6.10
C ALA A 75 5.98 8.16 6.09
N ALA A 76 5.27 7.64 5.09
CA ALA A 76 5.13 6.23 4.77
C ALA A 76 5.11 6.03 3.25
N ILE A 77 5.50 4.84 2.79
CA ILE A 77 5.43 4.45 1.38
C ILE A 77 5.13 2.95 1.28
N THR A 78 4.17 2.60 0.44
CA THR A 78 3.78 1.21 0.18
C THR A 78 4.40 0.68 -1.11
N PHE A 79 4.88 -0.55 -1.04
CA PHE A 79 5.36 -1.34 -2.16
C PHE A 79 4.75 -2.75 -2.09
N GLY A 80 3.65 -2.97 -2.80
CA GLY A 80 2.93 -4.24 -2.73
C GLY A 80 2.46 -4.55 -1.30
N HIS A 81 3.04 -5.58 -0.68
CA HIS A 81 2.75 -6.00 0.70
C HIS A 81 3.80 -5.53 1.73
N VAL A 82 4.68 -4.60 1.36
CA VAL A 82 5.66 -3.99 2.27
C VAL A 82 5.37 -2.51 2.40
N VAL A 83 5.34 -2.00 3.62
CA VAL A 83 5.16 -0.59 3.93
C VAL A 83 6.40 -0.12 4.71
N LEU A 84 7.05 0.92 4.21
CA LEU A 84 8.18 1.56 4.87
C LEU A 84 7.71 2.87 5.49
N GLY A 85 8.12 3.15 6.73
CA GLY A 85 7.81 4.41 7.39
C GLY A 85 8.96 4.96 8.18
N ILE A 86 8.90 6.25 8.51
CA ILE A 86 9.92 6.91 9.33
C ILE A 86 9.96 6.35 10.75
N ASP A 87 8.81 5.98 11.31
CA ASP A 87 8.65 5.32 12.61
C ASP A 87 7.31 4.55 12.69
N HIS A 88 7.15 3.72 13.73
CA HIS A 88 5.99 2.85 13.88
C HIS A 88 4.71 3.58 14.34
N ALA A 89 4.82 4.73 15.01
CA ALA A 89 3.65 5.51 15.40
C ALA A 89 3.06 6.17 14.15
N THR A 90 3.90 6.77 13.31
CA THR A 90 3.53 7.30 11.99
C THR A 90 2.88 6.22 11.11
N LEU A 91 3.46 5.01 11.05
CA LEU A 91 2.84 3.89 10.32
C LEU A 91 1.48 3.49 10.90
N ALA A 92 1.30 3.61 12.22
CA ALA A 92 0.02 3.29 12.84
C ALA A 92 -1.08 4.29 12.48
N GLU A 93 -0.75 5.58 12.44
CA GLU A 93 -1.66 6.65 12.04
C GLU A 93 -2.03 6.53 10.55
N LEU A 94 -1.03 6.33 9.69
CA LEU A 94 -1.20 6.22 8.24
C LEU A 94 -1.71 4.85 7.79
N ARG A 95 -1.94 3.90 8.71
CA ARG A 95 -2.25 2.51 8.33
C ARG A 95 -3.46 2.40 7.41
N ALA A 96 -4.55 3.14 7.62
CA ALA A 96 -5.69 3.06 6.69
C ALA A 96 -5.30 3.46 5.27
N HIS A 97 -4.50 4.51 5.16
CA HIS A 97 -4.07 5.09 3.90
C HIS A 97 -3.19 4.10 3.15
N GLU A 98 -2.13 3.61 3.79
CA GLU A 98 -1.21 2.63 3.19
C GLU A 98 -1.93 1.33 2.78
N ARG A 99 -2.96 0.90 3.52
CA ARG A 99 -3.76 -0.28 3.14
C ARG A 99 -4.57 -0.08 1.87
N VAL A 100 -4.94 1.16 1.53
CA VAL A 100 -5.56 1.44 0.22
C VAL A 100 -4.53 1.21 -0.87
N HIS A 101 -3.29 1.67 -0.70
CA HIS A 101 -2.22 1.41 -1.66
C HIS A 101 -1.88 -0.08 -1.77
N VAL A 102 -1.86 -0.83 -0.67
CA VAL A 102 -1.69 -2.30 -0.72
C VAL A 102 -2.76 -2.93 -1.62
N ARG A 103 -4.04 -2.56 -1.44
CA ARG A 103 -5.15 -3.07 -2.28
C ARG A 103 -5.06 -2.58 -3.74
N GLN A 104 -4.55 -1.39 -3.96
CA GLN A 104 -4.30 -0.87 -5.31
C GLN A 104 -3.18 -1.66 -5.99
N TYR A 105 -2.10 -2.00 -5.28
CA TYR A 105 -1.07 -2.92 -5.77
C TYR A 105 -1.60 -4.34 -5.99
N GLU A 106 -2.50 -4.84 -5.15
CA GLU A 106 -3.15 -6.13 -5.41
C GLU A 106 -3.99 -6.11 -6.70
N ARG A 107 -4.64 -4.97 -7.00
CA ARG A 107 -5.45 -4.81 -8.21
C ARG A 107 -4.61 -4.56 -9.47
N TRP A 108 -3.60 -3.70 -9.37
CA TRP A 108 -2.87 -3.17 -10.52
C TRP A 108 -1.44 -3.71 -10.63
N GLY A 109 -0.94 -4.41 -9.61
CA GLY A 109 0.37 -5.05 -9.59
C GLY A 109 1.51 -4.09 -9.91
N ALA A 110 2.46 -4.56 -10.72
CA ALA A 110 3.56 -3.73 -11.20
C ALA A 110 3.10 -2.52 -12.06
N LEU A 111 1.92 -2.58 -12.70
CA LEU A 111 1.37 -1.44 -13.45
C LEU A 111 0.84 -0.32 -12.56
N PHE A 112 0.76 -0.52 -11.25
CA PHE A 112 0.35 0.55 -10.36
C PHE A 112 1.24 1.79 -10.50
N PHE A 113 2.57 1.60 -10.58
CA PHE A 113 3.53 2.69 -10.78
C PHE A 113 3.25 3.54 -12.04
N PRO A 114 3.19 2.96 -13.25
CA PRO A 114 2.93 3.75 -14.44
C PRO A 114 1.53 4.37 -14.46
N ILE A 115 0.50 3.71 -13.92
CA ILE A 115 -0.86 4.26 -13.90
C ILE A 115 -0.97 5.39 -12.86
N TYR A 116 -0.31 5.27 -11.71
CA TYR A 116 -0.20 6.35 -10.74
C TYR A 116 0.51 7.55 -11.36
N ALA A 117 1.64 7.34 -12.04
CA ALA A 117 2.38 8.39 -12.72
C ALA A 117 1.54 9.07 -13.82
N ALA A 118 0.75 8.31 -14.59
CA ALA A 118 -0.17 8.86 -15.57
C ALA A 118 -1.27 9.73 -14.92
N SER A 119 -1.80 9.33 -13.76
CA SER A 119 -2.76 10.13 -13.00
C SER A 119 -2.12 11.44 -12.50
N SER A 120 -0.90 11.39 -11.97
CA SER A 120 -0.16 12.58 -11.54
C SER A 120 0.17 13.50 -12.72
N LEU A 121 0.58 12.95 -13.86
CA LEU A 121 0.87 13.73 -15.06
C LEU A 121 -0.38 14.41 -15.61
N ARG A 122 -1.53 13.72 -15.58
CA ARG A 122 -2.81 14.32 -15.96
C ARG A 122 -3.17 15.49 -15.03
N ALA A 123 -3.00 15.34 -13.71
CA ALA A 123 -3.22 16.42 -12.76
C ALA A 123 -2.30 17.61 -13.08
N PHE A 124 -1.00 17.36 -13.24
CA PHE A 124 0.00 18.36 -13.60
C PHE A 124 -0.36 19.11 -14.90
N ALA A 125 -0.71 18.38 -15.96
CA ALA A 125 -1.10 18.96 -17.26
C ALA A 125 -2.35 19.83 -17.18
N THR A 126 -3.17 19.67 -16.14
CA THR A 126 -4.34 20.52 -15.86
C THR A 126 -4.06 21.63 -14.84
N GLY A 127 -2.79 21.87 -14.48
CA GLY A 127 -2.39 22.89 -13.51
C GLY A 127 -2.76 22.55 -12.06
N ARG A 128 -3.05 21.28 -11.78
CA ARG A 128 -3.43 20.75 -10.46
C ARG A 128 -2.24 20.16 -9.73
N ASP A 129 -2.39 19.89 -8.43
CA ASP A 129 -1.33 19.29 -7.61
C ASP A 129 -1.16 17.81 -8.01
N PRO A 130 0.02 17.38 -8.51
CA PRO A 130 0.22 16.02 -9.00
C PRO A 130 0.05 14.92 -7.96
N TYR A 131 0.15 15.27 -6.67
CA TYR A 131 -0.02 14.36 -5.55
C TYR A 131 -1.45 14.45 -5.01
N ARG A 132 -1.89 15.63 -4.57
CA ARG A 132 -3.21 15.80 -3.92
C ARG A 132 -4.38 15.51 -4.85
N ASP A 133 -4.23 15.81 -6.14
CA ASP A 133 -5.27 15.59 -7.14
C ASP A 133 -5.11 14.26 -7.88
N ASN A 134 -4.15 13.41 -7.49
CA ASN A 134 -4.03 12.05 -8.00
C ASN A 134 -5.25 11.23 -7.57
N GLY A 135 -5.88 10.51 -8.51
CA GLY A 135 -7.09 9.74 -8.23
C GLY A 135 -6.89 8.64 -7.18
N PHE A 136 -5.69 8.05 -7.13
CA PHE A 136 -5.33 7.01 -6.16
C PHE A 136 -5.12 7.57 -4.76
N GLU A 137 -4.50 8.75 -4.65
CA GLU A 137 -4.35 9.48 -3.37
C GLU A 137 -5.72 9.91 -2.83
N ARG A 138 -6.56 10.48 -3.70
CA ARG A 138 -7.93 10.86 -3.33
C ARG A 138 -8.76 9.67 -2.84
N GLU A 139 -8.63 8.51 -3.49
CA GLU A 139 -9.24 7.27 -3.00
C GLU A 139 -8.70 6.90 -1.61
N ALA A 140 -7.37 6.98 -1.42
CA ALA A 140 -6.73 6.64 -0.15
C ALA A 140 -7.20 7.54 1.00
N PHE A 141 -7.24 8.87 0.80
CA PHE A 141 -7.75 9.82 1.78
C PHE A 141 -9.24 9.64 2.06
N ALA A 142 -10.08 9.51 1.02
CA ALA A 142 -11.53 9.34 1.19
C ALA A 142 -11.88 8.10 2.03
N ARG A 143 -11.11 7.00 1.88
CA ARG A 143 -11.31 5.79 2.69
C ARG A 143 -10.79 5.90 4.12
N CYS A 144 -9.80 6.77 4.38
CA CYS A 144 -9.39 7.10 5.75
C CYS A 144 -10.49 7.91 6.44
N GLU A 145 -10.95 8.98 5.80
CA GLU A 145 -12.02 9.84 6.33
C GLU A 145 -13.29 9.04 6.64
N ALA A 146 -13.71 8.14 5.74
CA ALA A 146 -14.88 7.29 5.95
C ALA A 146 -14.73 6.32 7.14
N ARG A 147 -13.51 5.92 7.50
CA ARG A 147 -13.25 5.05 8.65
C ARG A 147 -13.29 5.83 9.96
N ASP A 148 -12.78 7.06 9.93
CA ASP A 148 -12.63 7.91 11.11
C ASP A 148 -13.91 8.73 11.40
N ALA A 149 -14.87 8.74 10.47
CA ALA A 149 -16.20 9.31 10.68
C ALA A 149 -16.92 8.63 11.88
N PRO A 150 -17.53 9.41 12.78
CA PRO A 150 -18.23 8.86 13.94
C PRO A 150 -19.35 7.94 13.47
N ARG A 151 -19.34 6.69 13.94
CA ARG A 151 -20.46 5.78 13.75
C ARG A 151 -21.64 6.35 14.52
N SER A 152 -22.68 6.80 13.82
CA SER A 152 -23.93 7.24 14.44
C SER A 152 -24.40 6.17 15.43
N PRO A 153 -24.68 6.51 16.69
CA PRO A 153 -25.34 5.57 17.60
C PRO A 153 -26.72 5.28 17.00
N GLY A 154 -26.98 4.00 16.73
CA GLY A 154 -28.29 3.50 16.36
C GLY A 154 -29.21 3.36 17.55
#